data_AF-A0A5Q0JX72-F1
#
_entry.id   AF-A0A5Q0JX72-F1
#
_cell.length_a   1.000
_cell.length_b   1.000
_cell.length_c   1.000
_cell.angle_alpha   90.00
_cell.angle_beta   90.00
_cell.angle_gamma   90.00
#
_symmetry.space_group_name_H-M   'P 1'
#
loop_
_entity.id
_entity.type
_entity.pdbx_description
1 polymer ?
#
loop_
_entity_poly.entity_id
_entity_poly.type
_entity_poly.pdbx_seq_one_letter_code
_entity_poly.pdbx_strand_id
1 'polypeptide(L)'
;MNIYVVFLLVLISGHCKAQTISKDDKLHFGAGALISATTYTIVYSTTKNKKKAFWYSLGASTFVGLAKEVYDSSKANNKFDGGEWGATTLGGLTASISINIFTGKNRNRKKTKMVLID
;
A
#
# COMPACT_ATOMS: atom_id res chain seq x y z
N MET A 1 -12.89 -16.46 0.99
CA MET A 1 -11.91 -15.72 1.81
C MET A 1 -11.47 -16.66 2.92
N ASN A 2 -10.16 -16.89 3.08
CA ASN A 2 -9.67 -17.95 3.98
C ASN A 2 -9.88 -17.56 5.46
N ILE A 3 -10.34 -18.48 6.31
CA ILE A 3 -10.70 -18.20 7.72
C ILE A 3 -9.54 -17.59 8.52
N TYR A 4 -8.30 -17.99 8.19
CA TYR A 4 -7.08 -17.45 8.77
C TYR A 4 -6.86 -15.96 8.48
N VAL A 5 -7.34 -15.46 7.33
CA VAL A 5 -7.25 -14.04 6.96
C VAL A 5 -8.20 -13.21 7.82
N VAL A 6 -9.38 -13.75 8.12
CA VAL A 6 -10.36 -13.10 9.00
C VAL A 6 -9.81 -13.02 10.44
N PHE A 7 -9.21 -14.11 10.92
CA PHE A 7 -8.62 -14.17 12.26
C PHE A 7 -7.46 -13.17 12.42
N LEU A 8 -6.59 -13.04 11.40
CA LEU A 8 -5.50 -12.07 11.38
C LEU A 8 -6.02 -10.61 11.43
N LEU A 9 -7.07 -10.30 10.66
CA LEU A 9 -7.67 -8.95 10.63
C LEU A 9 -8.31 -8.57 11.98
N VAL A 10 -8.92 -9.53 12.67
CA VAL A 10 -9.53 -9.32 13.99
C VAL A 10 -8.46 -9.03 15.05
N LEU A 11 -7.31 -9.71 15.01
CA LEU A 11 -6.21 -9.48 15.95
C LEU A 11 -5.56 -8.10 15.81
N ILE A 12 -5.46 -7.58 14.59
CA ILE A 12 -4.91 -6.24 14.29
C ILE A 12 -5.83 -5.13 14.82
N SER A 13 -7.15 -5.39 14.85
CA SER A 13 -8.15 -4.40 15.29
C SER A 13 -8.04 -4.07 16.78
N GLY A 14 -7.56 -5.00 17.61
CA GLY A 14 -7.42 -4.82 19.07
C GLY A 14 -6.25 -3.94 19.53
N HIS A 15 -5.33 -3.59 18.64
CA HIS A 15 -4.11 -2.81 18.95
C HIS A 15 -4.14 -1.40 18.34
N CYS A 16 -5.30 -0.94 17.86
CA CYS A 16 -5.44 0.36 17.21
C CYS A 16 -5.37 1.50 18.25
N LYS A 17 -4.17 2.02 18.49
CA LYS A 17 -3.95 3.31 19.17
C LYS A 17 -4.42 4.43 18.23
N ALA A 18 -5.74 4.69 18.19
CA ALA A 18 -6.38 5.62 17.28
C ALA A 18 -6.10 7.12 17.58
N GLN A 19 -5.18 7.46 18.47
CA GLN A 19 -5.04 8.82 19.00
C GLN A 19 -3.76 9.49 18.52
N THR A 20 -3.99 10.59 17.79
CA THR A 20 -3.07 11.62 17.29
C THR A 20 -2.06 11.18 16.23
N ILE A 21 -2.49 11.19 14.96
CA ILE A 21 -1.59 11.35 13.82
C ILE A 21 -0.87 12.69 13.98
N SER A 22 0.44 12.65 14.21
CA SER A 22 1.30 13.83 14.23
C SER A 22 1.31 14.46 12.82
N LYS A 23 1.73 15.73 12.68
CA LYS A 23 1.90 16.33 11.35
C LYS A 23 2.91 15.55 10.49
N ASP A 24 3.88 14.92 11.14
CA ASP A 24 4.92 14.13 10.50
C ASP A 24 4.34 12.82 9.96
N ASP A 25 3.55 12.12 10.76
CA ASP A 25 2.94 10.83 10.38
C ASP A 25 2.05 10.97 9.13
N LYS A 26 1.46 12.15 8.88
CA LYS A 26 0.70 12.44 7.64
C LYS A 26 1.60 12.46 6.41
N LEU A 27 2.81 13.02 6.53
CA LEU A 27 3.78 13.05 5.45
C LEU A 27 4.27 11.64 5.14
N HIS A 28 4.57 10.84 6.17
CA HIS A 28 4.96 9.43 6.01
C HIS A 28 3.85 8.60 5.36
N PHE A 29 2.61 8.78 5.81
CA PHE A 29 1.44 8.18 5.16
C PHE A 29 1.30 8.60 3.69
N GLY A 30 1.40 9.89 3.40
CA GLY A 30 1.34 10.43 2.04
C GLY A 30 2.46 9.89 1.15
N ALA A 31 3.69 9.84 1.66
CA ALA A 31 4.84 9.29 0.96
C ALA A 31 4.65 7.81 0.63
N GLY A 32 4.19 7.03 1.62
CA GLY A 32 3.82 5.63 1.42
C GLY A 32 2.78 5.45 0.32
N ALA A 33 1.72 6.25 0.34
CA ALA A 33 0.66 6.25 -0.67
C ALA A 33 1.19 6.57 -2.07
N LEU A 34 2.04 7.59 -2.21
CA LEU A 34 2.63 8.02 -3.49
C LEU A 34 3.59 6.97 -4.07
N ILE A 35 4.48 6.42 -3.24
CA ILE A 35 5.40 5.36 -3.64
C ILE A 35 4.60 4.16 -4.14
N SER A 36 3.63 3.72 -3.35
CA SER A 36 2.82 2.56 -3.68
C SER A 36 1.98 2.78 -4.96
N ALA A 37 1.39 3.96 -5.13
CA ALA A 37 0.64 4.30 -6.34
C ALA A 37 1.51 4.26 -7.60
N THR A 38 2.72 4.82 -7.51
CA THR A 38 3.69 4.85 -8.60
C THR A 38 4.16 3.44 -8.95
N THR A 39 4.58 2.65 -7.95
CA THR A 39 4.99 1.26 -8.14
C THR A 39 3.86 0.40 -8.70
N TYR A 40 2.63 0.54 -8.19
CA TYR A 40 1.47 -0.19 -8.71
C TYR A 40 1.28 0.10 -10.19
N THR A 41 1.33 1.38 -10.56
CA THR A 41 1.10 1.83 -11.94
C THR A 41 2.13 1.24 -12.89
N ILE A 42 3.42 1.31 -12.53
CA ILE A 42 4.53 0.77 -13.33
C ILE A 42 4.44 -0.75 -13.45
N VAL A 43 4.24 -1.46 -12.33
CA VAL A 43 4.18 -2.93 -12.35
C VAL A 43 2.94 -3.40 -13.09
N TYR A 44 1.80 -2.73 -12.92
CA TYR A 44 0.59 -3.06 -13.66
C TYR A 44 0.73 -2.74 -15.16
N SER A 45 1.36 -1.62 -15.53
CA SER A 45 1.55 -1.28 -16.95
C SER A 45 2.39 -2.32 -17.68
N THR A 46 3.41 -2.86 -17.01
CA THR A 46 4.35 -3.85 -17.59
C THR A 46 3.81 -5.28 -17.52
N THR A 47 3.31 -5.71 -16.36
CA THR A 47 2.90 -7.11 -16.15
C THR A 47 1.44 -7.38 -16.51
N LYS A 48 0.60 -6.33 -16.58
CA LYS A 48 -0.87 -6.41 -16.65
C LYS A 48 -1.51 -7.29 -15.56
N ASN A 49 -0.78 -7.60 -14.49
CA ASN A 49 -1.22 -8.49 -13.42
C ASN A 49 -1.46 -7.71 -12.13
N LYS A 50 -2.74 -7.62 -11.72
CA LYS A 50 -3.15 -6.89 -10.52
C LYS A 50 -2.55 -7.43 -9.23
N LYS A 51 -2.40 -8.75 -9.11
CA LYS A 51 -1.84 -9.38 -7.90
C LYS A 51 -0.36 -9.03 -7.76
N LYS A 52 0.40 -9.12 -8.85
CA LYS A 52 1.82 -8.70 -8.86
C LYS A 52 1.93 -7.21 -8.55
N ALA A 53 1.15 -6.36 -9.22
CA ALA A 53 1.16 -4.92 -8.99
C ALA A 53 0.90 -4.56 -7.53
N PHE A 54 -0.10 -5.19 -6.90
CA PHE A 54 -0.45 -4.98 -5.50
C PHE A 54 0.67 -5.38 -4.52
N TRP A 55 1.23 -6.58 -4.67
CA TRP A 55 2.25 -7.04 -3.73
C TRP A 55 3.57 -6.28 -3.89
N TYR A 56 3.93 -5.92 -5.12
CA TYR A 56 5.11 -5.09 -5.36
C TYR A 56 4.93 -3.67 -4.84
N SER A 57 3.75 -3.06 -5.02
CA SER A 57 3.48 -1.71 -4.53
C SER A 57 3.46 -1.63 -3.00
N LEU A 58 2.80 -2.60 -2.34
CA LEU A 58 2.78 -2.70 -0.89
C LEU A 58 4.19 -2.96 -0.34
N GLY A 59 4.89 -3.93 -0.91
CA GLY A 59 6.26 -4.25 -0.53
C GLY A 59 7.22 -3.09 -0.69
N ALA A 60 7.13 -2.33 -1.79
CA ALA A 60 7.97 -1.16 -2.03
C ALA A 60 7.76 -0.07 -0.99
N SER A 61 6.51 0.32 -0.69
CA SER A 61 6.24 1.34 0.34
C SER A 61 6.72 0.92 1.73
N THR A 62 6.49 -0.33 2.11
CA THR A 62 6.93 -0.86 3.41
C THR A 62 8.45 -0.94 3.49
N PHE A 63 9.12 -1.42 2.43
CA PHE A 63 10.57 -1.53 2.39
C PHE A 63 11.25 -0.15 2.43
N VAL A 64 10.72 0.83 1.70
CA VAL A 64 11.25 2.20 1.72
C VAL A 64 11.10 2.83 3.11
N GLY A 65 9.94 2.67 3.75
CA GLY A 65 9.75 3.15 5.13
C GLY A 65 10.73 2.49 6.10
N LEU A 66 10.90 1.17 6.01
CA LEU A 66 11.76 0.41 6.91
C LEU A 66 13.24 0.77 6.69
N ALA A 67 13.66 0.93 5.42
CA ALA A 67 15.01 1.33 5.06
C ALA A 67 15.34 2.74 5.58
N LYS A 68 14.40 3.69 5.51
CA LYS A 68 14.58 5.04 6.07
C LYS A 68 14.78 4.99 7.58
N GLU A 69 13.90 4.31 8.30
CA GLU A 69 13.99 4.19 9.76
C GLU A 69 15.29 3.51 10.20
N VAL A 70 15.70 2.44 9.53
CA VAL A 70 16.96 1.74 9.83
C VAL A 70 18.17 2.64 9.57
N TYR A 71 18.15 3.38 8.46
CA TYR A 71 19.22 4.31 8.11
C TYR A 71 19.32 5.48 9.09
N ASP A 72 18.19 6.06 9.49
CA ASP A 72 18.17 7.17 10.44
C ASP A 72 18.52 6.69 11.86
N SER A 73 18.16 5.46 12.24
CA SER A 73 18.59 4.82 13.51
C SER A 73 20.09 4.54 13.60
N SER A 74 20.78 4.49 12.45
CA SER A 74 22.23 4.32 12.39
C SER A 74 23.00 5.62 12.66
N LYS A 75 22.32 6.77 12.77
CA LYS A 75 22.94 8.07 13.06
C LYS A 75 22.85 8.40 14.55
N ALA A 76 23.92 8.97 15.10
CA ALA A 76 23.95 9.38 16.51
C ALA A 76 22.79 10.37 16.80
N ASN A 77 22.01 10.08 17.86
CA ASN A 77 20.79 10.77 18.33
C ASN A 77 19.44 10.46 17.65
N ASN A 78 19.37 9.63 16.61
CA ASN A 78 18.08 9.19 16.06
C ASN A 78 17.77 7.75 16.45
N LYS A 79 16.52 7.50 16.87
CA LYS A 79 15.99 6.18 17.22
C LYS A 79 15.02 5.74 16.14
N PHE A 80 14.85 4.42 16.03
CA PHE A 80 13.86 3.83 15.14
C PHE A 80 12.45 4.28 15.54
N ASP A 81 11.75 5.01 14.67
CA ASP A 81 10.35 5.36 14.88
C ASP A 81 9.43 4.37 14.17
N GLY A 82 8.95 3.40 14.93
CA GLY A 82 7.98 2.42 14.44
C GLY A 82 6.65 3.04 13.97
N GLY A 83 6.32 4.25 14.44
CA GLY A 83 5.16 5.02 14.01
C GLY A 83 5.30 5.54 12.58
N GLU A 84 6.46 6.11 12.23
CA GLU A 84 6.76 6.60 10.87
C GLU A 84 6.77 5.47 9.83
N TRP A 85 7.38 4.33 10.18
CA TRP A 85 7.35 3.12 9.35
C TRP A 85 5.93 2.57 9.18
N GLY A 86 5.17 2.54 10.28
CA GLY A 86 3.77 2.11 10.29
C GLY A 86 2.90 3.01 9.42
N ALA A 87 3.02 4.32 9.56
CA ALA A 87 2.30 5.31 8.77
C ALA A 87 2.61 5.17 7.27
N THR A 88 3.88 5.00 6.90
CA THR A 88 4.31 4.76 5.51
C THR A 88 3.69 3.48 4.94
N THR A 89 3.71 2.39 5.72
CA THR A 89 3.11 1.11 5.32
C THR A 89 1.60 1.21 5.16
N LEU A 90 0.91 1.88 6.08
CA LEU A 90 -0.53 2.09 6.02
C LEU A 90 -0.94 2.93 4.82
N GLY A 91 -0.22 4.02 4.55
CA GLY A 91 -0.44 4.85 3.36
C GLY A 91 -0.27 4.07 2.07
N GLY A 92 0.78 3.26 1.99
CA GLY A 92 1.02 2.39 0.84
C GLY A 92 -0.05 1.32 0.66
N LEU A 93 -0.50 0.70 1.76
CA LEU A 93 -1.61 -0.25 1.75
C LEU A 93 -2.91 0.40 1.28
N THR A 94 -3.25 1.58 1.81
CA THR A 94 -4.44 2.34 1.39
C THR A 94 -4.41 2.60 -0.11
N ALA A 95 -3.33 3.18 -0.64
CA ALA A 95 -3.20 3.47 -2.07
C ALA A 95 -3.23 2.19 -2.93
N SER A 96 -2.54 1.13 -2.51
CA SER A 96 -2.54 -0.17 -3.20
C SER A 96 -3.94 -0.76 -3.30
N ILE A 97 -4.71 -0.76 -2.21
CA ILE A 97 -6.09 -1.26 -2.19
C ILE A 97 -6.97 -0.40 -3.10
N SER A 98 -6.92 0.93 -2.94
CA SER A 98 -7.70 1.87 -3.76
C SER A 98 -7.46 1.63 -5.26
N ILE A 99 -6.20 1.61 -5.69
CA ILE A 99 -5.86 1.45 -7.10
C ILE A 99 -6.26 0.05 -7.61
N ASN A 100 -6.07 -1.00 -6.81
CA ASN A 100 -6.43 -2.37 -7.21
C ASN A 100 -7.93 -2.50 -7.51
N ILE A 101 -8.78 -1.91 -6.66
CA ILE A 101 -10.24 -1.89 -6.82
C ILE A 101 -10.64 -1.21 -8.14
N PHE A 102 -10.04 -0.07 -8.46
CA PHE A 102 -10.42 0.72 -9.64
C PHE A 102 -9.72 0.30 -10.96
N THR A 103 -8.60 -0.41 -10.87
CA THR A 103 -7.85 -0.86 -12.05
C THR A 103 -8.60 -1.97 -12.80
N GLY A 104 -8.51 -2.05 -14.13
CA GLY A 104 -9.01 -3.18 -14.92
C GLY A 104 -10.53 -3.27 -15.17
N LYS A 105 -11.36 -2.39 -14.58
CA LYS A 105 -12.83 -2.35 -14.82
C LYS A 105 -13.19 -2.00 -16.27
N ASN A 106 -12.28 -1.33 -17.00
CA ASN A 106 -12.54 -0.86 -18.37
C ASN A 106 -12.29 -1.93 -19.46
N ARG A 107 -11.53 -3.00 -19.18
CA ARG A 107 -11.23 -4.05 -20.17
C ARG A 107 -12.44 -4.97 -20.43
N ASN A 108 -13.27 -5.21 -19.41
CA ASN A 108 -14.54 -5.93 -19.58
C ASN A 108 -15.56 -5.11 -20.36
N ARG A 109 -15.66 -3.78 -20.13
CA ARG A 109 -16.55 -2.91 -20.92
C ARG A 109 -16.25 -2.92 -22.42
N LYS A 110 -14.97 -2.94 -22.82
CA LYS A 110 -14.59 -3.03 -24.25
C LYS A 110 -14.88 -4.40 -24.86
N LYS A 111 -14.68 -5.50 -24.12
CA LYS A 111 -15.07 -6.85 -24.58
C LYS A 111 -16.58 -7.01 -24.71
N THR A 112 -17.35 -6.55 -23.73
CA THR A 112 -18.82 -6.55 -23.79
C THR A 112 -19.34 -5.65 -24.90
N LYS A 113 -18.72 -4.48 -25.14
CA LYS A 113 -19.10 -3.65 -26.29
C LYS A 113 -18.84 -4.34 -27.63
N MET A 114 -17.70 -5.02 -27.83
CA MET A 114 -17.48 -5.76 -29.09
C MET A 114 -18.50 -6.90 -29.27
N VAL A 115 -18.77 -7.69 -28.23
CA VAL A 115 -19.73 -8.81 -28.28
C VAL A 115 -21.18 -8.35 -28.49
N LEU A 116 -21.53 -7.09 -28.21
CA LEU A 116 -22.86 -6.53 -28.44
C LEU A 116 -23.01 -5.84 -29.81
N ILE A 117 -21.92 -5.75 -30.59
CA ILE A 117 -21.90 -5.11 -31.92
C ILE A 117 -21.73 -6.17 -33.04
N ASP A 118 -21.49 -7.43 -32.66
CA ASP A 118 -21.54 -8.63 -33.54
C ASP A 118 -22.92 -9.30 -33.46
#